data_AF-A0A382XIW3-F1
#
_entry.id   AF-A0A382XIW3-F1
#
_cell.length_a   1.000
_cell.length_b   1.000
_cell.length_c   1.000
_cell.angle_alpha   90.00
_cell.angle_beta   90.00
_cell.angle_gamma   90.00
#
_symmetry.space_group_name_H-M   'P 1'
#
loop_
_entity.id
_entity.type
_entity.pdbx_description
1 polymer ?
#
loop_
_entity_poly.entity_id
_entity_poly.type
_entity_poly.pdbx_seq_one_letter_code
_entity_poly.pdbx_strand_id
1 'polypeptide(L)'
;QKSRYINPQLTNRHEAFLLLFAIAFVCLSGFSLRLSHSPIYTAEQTNSLLAISIILWATVSALGHFLLNMWVPNRDLLMFPITTLLTGWGMITIWRLQGTYAFRYALWYVISIICMLVVIRWSRHLSFLEKYPYLSLITGILITALTVLVGVSPSGEGPNLWLSILPVNFINHKIYFQPSELLKVLIILFLAAYLSRNRTTLILENIQNKYALPAAFTIPLITMWSISIFMVVIQGDLGAGWLIYWCFLGMFYLRTRRKRYALSGVTLFL
;
A
#
# COMPACT_ATOMS: atom_id res chain seq x y z
N GLN A 1 -18.00 16.69 25.27
CA GLN A 1 -18.02 16.66 23.79
C GLN A 1 -19.00 15.58 23.33
N LYS A 2 -20.20 15.97 22.89
CA LYS A 2 -21.20 15.05 22.35
C LYS A 2 -20.66 14.46 21.04
N SER A 3 -20.33 13.18 21.06
CA SER A 3 -20.14 12.38 19.85
C SER A 3 -21.40 12.55 18.99
N ARG A 4 -21.25 13.19 17.83
CA ARG A 4 -22.31 13.31 16.83
C ARG A 4 -22.55 11.88 16.35
N TYR A 5 -23.61 11.24 16.85
CA TYR A 5 -24.06 9.94 16.34
C TYR A 5 -24.44 10.15 14.87
N ILE A 6 -23.49 9.89 13.98
CA ILE A 6 -23.72 9.99 12.55
C ILE A 6 -24.66 8.83 12.22
N ASN A 7 -25.86 9.18 11.73
CA ASN A 7 -26.91 8.21 11.49
C ASN A 7 -26.45 7.23 10.39
N PRO A 8 -26.27 5.93 10.69
CA PRO A 8 -25.61 4.97 9.79
C PRO A 8 -26.31 4.82 8.43
N GLN A 9 -27.60 5.15 8.37
CA GLN A 9 -28.39 5.11 7.14
C GLN A 9 -28.08 6.28 6.19
N LEU A 10 -27.78 7.48 6.72
CA LEU A 10 -27.46 8.66 5.91
C LEU A 10 -26.03 8.59 5.37
N THR A 11 -25.10 8.05 6.14
CA THR A 11 -23.69 7.87 5.73
C THR A 11 -23.51 6.88 4.60
N ASN A 12 -24.27 5.79 4.63
CA ASN A 12 -24.26 4.79 3.56
C ASN A 12 -24.64 5.41 2.19
N ARG A 13 -25.62 6.31 2.17
CA ARG A 13 -26.05 6.99 0.92
C ARG A 13 -24.95 7.85 0.29
N HIS A 14 -24.14 8.52 1.11
CA HIS A 14 -23.06 9.37 0.60
C HIS A 14 -21.94 8.52 -0.01
N GLU A 15 -21.53 7.44 0.65
CA GLU A 15 -20.53 6.53 0.09
C GLU A 15 -21.02 5.88 -1.21
N ALA A 16 -22.28 5.40 -1.23
CA ALA A 16 -22.89 4.83 -2.42
C ALA A 16 -22.94 5.85 -3.58
N PHE A 17 -23.27 7.11 -3.29
CA PHE A 17 -23.25 8.19 -4.29
C PHE A 17 -21.85 8.43 -4.84
N LEU A 18 -20.82 8.49 -3.98
CA LEU A 18 -19.43 8.66 -4.41
C LEU A 18 -18.92 7.47 -5.23
N LEU A 19 -19.31 6.25 -4.86
CA LEU A 19 -18.99 5.06 -5.65
C LEU A 19 -19.69 5.07 -7.00
N LEU A 20 -20.96 5.47 -7.05
CA LEU A 20 -21.69 5.62 -8.30
C LEU A 20 -21.03 6.65 -9.20
N PHE A 21 -20.57 7.77 -8.64
CA PHE A 21 -19.79 8.77 -9.37
C PHE A 21 -18.49 8.18 -9.93
N ALA A 22 -17.73 7.42 -9.13
CA ALA A 22 -16.51 6.75 -9.58
C ALA A 22 -16.80 5.75 -10.72
N ILE A 23 -17.86 4.95 -10.60
CA ILE A 23 -18.29 4.00 -11.63
C ILE A 23 -18.70 4.74 -12.90
N ALA A 24 -19.52 5.79 -12.79
CA ALA A 24 -19.95 6.60 -13.92
C ALA A 24 -18.75 7.23 -14.64
N PHE A 25 -17.78 7.77 -13.91
CA PHE A 25 -16.55 8.33 -14.47
C PHE A 25 -15.74 7.30 -15.27
N VAL A 26 -15.53 6.10 -14.72
CA VAL A 26 -14.77 5.03 -15.38
C VAL A 26 -15.52 4.49 -16.60
N CYS A 27 -16.83 4.30 -16.49
CA CYS A 27 -17.68 3.88 -17.61
C CYS A 27 -17.69 4.90 -18.74
N LEU A 28 -17.83 6.20 -18.43
CA LEU A 28 -17.78 7.28 -19.40
C LEU A 28 -16.42 7.34 -20.09
N SER A 29 -15.34 7.20 -19.31
CA SER A 29 -13.96 7.19 -19.84
C SER A 29 -13.73 5.99 -20.76
N GLY A 30 -14.19 4.80 -20.38
CA GLY A 30 -14.12 3.60 -21.22
C GLY A 30 -14.96 3.72 -22.50
N PHE A 31 -16.14 4.33 -22.41
CA PHE A 31 -16.98 4.63 -23.57
C PHE A 31 -16.32 5.64 -24.52
N SER A 32 -15.75 6.73 -23.98
CA SER A 32 -15.00 7.72 -24.76
C SER A 32 -13.83 7.08 -25.51
N LEU A 33 -13.10 6.15 -24.87
CA LEU A 33 -11.99 5.45 -25.53
C LEU A 33 -12.46 4.54 -26.67
N ARG A 34 -13.60 3.87 -26.50
CA ARG A 34 -14.20 3.07 -27.59
C ARG A 34 -14.58 3.92 -28.79
N LEU A 35 -15.16 5.09 -28.57
CA LEU A 35 -15.51 6.01 -29.64
C LEU A 35 -14.28 6.55 -30.38
N SER A 36 -13.17 6.75 -29.66
CA SER A 36 -11.94 7.33 -30.21
C SER A 36 -11.18 6.43 -31.21
N HIS A 37 -11.67 5.22 -31.53
CA HIS A 37 -11.11 4.28 -32.51
C HIS A 37 -9.57 4.31 -32.56
N SER A 38 -8.91 3.95 -31.46
CA SER A 38 -7.44 3.87 -31.46
C SER A 38 -7.01 2.73 -32.40
N PRO A 39 -6.21 2.99 -33.46
CA PRO A 39 -5.87 2.02 -34.50
C PRO A 39 -4.87 0.92 -34.06
N ILE A 40 -4.65 0.76 -32.76
CA ILE A 40 -3.48 0.02 -32.23
C ILE A 40 -3.77 -1.48 -32.06
N TYR A 41 -5.03 -1.93 -32.04
CA TYR A 41 -5.37 -3.35 -31.83
C TYR A 41 -6.58 -3.82 -32.66
N THR A 42 -6.64 -5.13 -32.95
CA THR A 42 -7.80 -5.78 -33.58
C THR A 42 -9.07 -5.46 -32.78
N ALA A 43 -10.00 -4.77 -33.42
CA ALA A 43 -11.01 -3.94 -32.75
C ALA A 43 -12.08 -4.71 -31.97
N GLU A 44 -12.32 -5.99 -32.28
CA GLU A 44 -13.49 -6.69 -31.72
C GLU A 44 -13.17 -7.44 -30.41
N GLN A 45 -12.07 -8.21 -30.39
CA GLN A 45 -11.66 -8.99 -29.21
C GLN A 45 -11.11 -8.11 -28.08
N THR A 46 -10.51 -6.96 -28.40
CA THR A 46 -9.99 -6.04 -27.38
C THR A 46 -11.13 -5.24 -26.73
N ASN A 47 -12.08 -4.71 -27.50
CA ASN A 47 -13.18 -3.93 -26.93
C ASN A 47 -14.03 -4.71 -25.92
N SER A 48 -14.26 -6.01 -26.13
CA SER A 48 -14.95 -6.87 -25.18
C SER A 48 -14.19 -7.04 -23.86
N LEU A 49 -12.86 -7.18 -23.90
CA LEU A 49 -12.01 -7.26 -22.71
C LEU A 49 -12.09 -6.00 -21.84
N LEU A 50 -12.16 -4.82 -22.43
CA LEU A 50 -12.36 -3.57 -21.67
C LEU A 50 -13.70 -3.57 -20.93
N ALA A 51 -14.79 -3.96 -21.60
CA ALA A 51 -16.11 -4.05 -20.94
C ALA A 51 -16.06 -5.03 -19.77
N ILE A 52 -15.52 -6.22 -20.00
CA ILE A 52 -15.41 -7.25 -18.97
C ILE A 52 -14.60 -6.72 -17.78
N SER A 53 -13.50 -6.00 -18.03
CA SER A 53 -12.66 -5.42 -16.98
C SER A 53 -13.42 -4.36 -16.16
N ILE A 54 -14.15 -3.46 -16.83
CA ILE A 54 -14.96 -2.41 -16.18
C ILE A 54 -16.10 -3.04 -15.37
N ILE A 55 -16.83 -4.01 -15.93
CA ILE A 55 -17.91 -4.72 -15.25
C ILE A 55 -17.37 -5.46 -14.03
N LEU A 56 -16.27 -6.20 -14.18
CA LEU A 56 -15.64 -6.92 -13.08
C LEU A 56 -15.21 -5.97 -11.95
N TRP A 57 -14.50 -4.89 -12.29
CA TRP A 57 -14.10 -3.87 -11.31
C TRP A 57 -15.32 -3.21 -10.62
N ALA A 58 -16.38 -2.87 -11.35
CA ALA A 58 -17.56 -2.22 -10.79
C ALA A 58 -18.34 -3.17 -9.87
N THR A 59 -18.57 -4.41 -10.29
CA THR A 59 -19.26 -5.44 -9.49
C THR A 59 -18.50 -5.75 -8.19
N VAL A 60 -17.17 -5.92 -8.27
CA VAL A 60 -16.34 -6.17 -7.09
C VAL A 60 -16.32 -4.96 -6.15
N SER A 61 -16.31 -3.74 -6.68
CA SER A 61 -16.41 -2.52 -5.86
C SER A 61 -17.75 -2.41 -5.16
N ALA A 62 -18.85 -2.73 -5.84
CA ALA A 62 -20.19 -2.77 -5.25
C ALA A 62 -20.31 -3.85 -4.15
N LEU A 63 -19.77 -5.05 -4.40
CA LEU A 63 -19.70 -6.13 -3.40
C LEU A 63 -18.83 -5.72 -2.20
N GLY A 64 -17.68 -5.09 -2.45
CA GLY A 64 -16.80 -4.56 -1.41
C GLY A 64 -17.53 -3.56 -0.51
N HIS A 65 -18.22 -2.58 -1.11
CA HIS A 65 -19.06 -1.63 -0.38
C HIS A 65 -20.14 -2.30 0.46
N PHE A 66 -20.85 -3.29 -0.10
CA PHE A 66 -21.88 -4.04 0.62
C PHE A 66 -21.30 -4.79 1.83
N LEU A 67 -20.19 -5.51 1.66
CA LEU A 67 -19.54 -6.25 2.74
C LEU A 67 -18.96 -5.32 3.82
N LEU A 68 -18.38 -4.19 3.41
CA LEU A 68 -17.89 -3.19 4.35
C LEU A 68 -19.04 -2.59 5.18
N ASN A 69 -20.20 -2.31 4.57
CA ASN A 69 -21.38 -1.85 5.30
C ASN A 69 -21.86 -2.85 6.34
N MET A 70 -21.78 -4.15 6.02
CA MET A 70 -22.19 -5.21 6.93
C MET A 70 -21.19 -5.43 8.08
N TRP A 71 -19.88 -5.37 7.81
CA TRP A 71 -18.86 -5.72 8.81
C TRP A 71 -18.33 -4.53 9.60
N VAL A 72 -18.25 -3.35 8.99
CA VAL A 72 -17.68 -2.14 9.58
C VAL A 72 -18.54 -0.91 9.22
N PRO A 73 -19.74 -0.78 9.82
CA PRO A 73 -20.67 0.31 9.50
C PRO A 73 -20.16 1.69 9.95
N ASN A 74 -19.25 1.76 10.92
CA ASN A 74 -18.71 3.00 11.48
C ASN A 74 -17.33 3.38 10.89
N ARG A 75 -17.05 3.02 9.63
CA ARG A 75 -15.79 3.32 8.93
C ARG A 75 -15.78 4.74 8.35
N ASP A 76 -14.59 5.19 7.93
CA ASP A 76 -14.47 6.35 7.04
C ASP A 76 -15.04 6.00 5.66
N LEU A 77 -15.97 6.82 5.20
CA LEU A 77 -16.77 6.63 4.00
C LEU A 77 -16.07 7.16 2.74
N LEU A 78 -15.01 7.95 2.88
CA LEU A 78 -14.31 8.58 1.76
C LEU A 78 -13.20 7.68 1.21
N MET A 79 -12.54 6.89 2.06
CA MET A 79 -11.36 6.13 1.64
C MET A 79 -11.69 5.11 0.55
N PHE A 80 -12.78 4.35 0.70
CA PHE A 80 -13.13 3.29 -0.25
C PHE A 80 -13.57 3.82 -1.63
N PRO A 81 -14.43 4.86 -1.75
CA PRO A 81 -14.74 5.46 -3.04
C PRO A 81 -13.53 6.10 -3.73
N ILE A 82 -12.64 6.76 -2.99
CA ILE A 82 -11.45 7.41 -3.56
C ILE A 82 -10.49 6.36 -4.12
N THR A 83 -10.19 5.30 -3.36
CA THR A 83 -9.30 4.23 -3.84
C THR A 83 -9.92 3.51 -5.03
N THR A 84 -11.23 3.26 -5.00
CA THR A 84 -11.97 2.69 -6.13
C THR A 84 -11.83 3.58 -7.37
N LEU A 85 -12.10 4.88 -7.27
CA LEU A 85 -11.95 5.82 -8.39
C LEU A 85 -10.53 5.79 -8.97
N LEU A 86 -9.51 5.85 -8.11
CA LEU A 86 -8.11 5.85 -8.54
C LEU A 86 -7.72 4.53 -9.22
N THR A 87 -8.17 3.38 -8.72
CA THR A 87 -7.90 2.09 -9.38
C THR A 87 -8.64 1.96 -10.71
N GLY A 88 -9.88 2.43 -10.78
CA GLY A 88 -10.65 2.46 -12.02
C GLY A 88 -10.02 3.38 -13.08
N TRP A 89 -9.55 4.57 -12.67
CA TRP A 89 -8.80 5.47 -13.55
C TRP A 89 -7.48 4.82 -13.99
N GLY A 90 -6.73 4.22 -13.08
CA GLY A 90 -5.52 3.45 -13.39
C GLY A 90 -5.76 2.37 -14.43
N MET A 91 -6.84 1.59 -14.28
CA MET A 91 -7.23 0.57 -15.25
C MET A 91 -7.48 1.14 -16.66
N ILE A 92 -8.17 2.28 -16.75
CA ILE A 92 -8.41 2.97 -18.03
C ILE A 92 -7.10 3.45 -18.65
N THR A 93 -6.16 3.96 -17.84
CA THR A 93 -4.84 4.36 -18.35
C THR A 93 -4.01 3.17 -18.83
N ILE A 94 -4.07 2.04 -18.13
CA ILE A 94 -3.42 0.79 -18.55
C ILE A 94 -4.06 0.28 -19.84
N TRP A 95 -5.38 0.31 -19.96
CA TRP A 95 -6.04 -0.04 -21.22
C TRP A 95 -5.51 0.78 -22.40
N ARG A 96 -5.36 2.10 -22.20
CA ARG A 96 -4.85 3.00 -23.23
C ARG A 96 -3.40 2.73 -23.61
N LEU A 97 -2.55 2.33 -22.66
CA LEU A 97 -1.12 2.07 -22.88
C LEU A 97 -0.85 0.64 -23.38
N GLN A 98 -1.50 -0.35 -22.76
CA GLN A 98 -1.31 -1.78 -22.98
C GLN A 98 -2.64 -2.53 -22.77
N GLY A 99 -3.50 -2.52 -23.79
CA GLY A 99 -4.89 -3.00 -23.70
C GLY A 99 -5.08 -4.38 -23.07
N THR A 100 -4.26 -5.36 -23.44
CA THR A 100 -4.36 -6.75 -22.94
C THR A 100 -4.09 -6.89 -21.44
N TYR A 101 -3.38 -5.94 -20.82
CA TYR A 101 -3.04 -5.98 -19.40
C TYR A 101 -4.15 -5.44 -18.49
N ALA A 102 -5.13 -4.71 -19.02
CA ALA A 102 -6.22 -4.17 -18.20
C ALA A 102 -7.07 -5.28 -17.56
N PHE A 103 -7.28 -6.40 -18.26
CA PHE A 103 -8.00 -7.54 -17.70
C PHE A 103 -7.24 -8.16 -16.52
N ARG A 104 -5.91 -8.32 -16.65
CA ARG A 104 -5.06 -8.77 -15.55
C ARG A 104 -5.08 -7.78 -14.38
N TYR A 105 -5.12 -6.48 -14.66
CA TYR A 105 -5.26 -5.45 -13.64
C TYR A 105 -6.58 -5.60 -12.87
N ALA A 106 -7.70 -5.84 -13.58
CA ALA A 106 -9.00 -6.08 -12.95
C ALA A 106 -8.99 -7.34 -12.06
N LEU A 107 -8.31 -8.42 -12.47
CA LEU A 107 -8.12 -9.61 -11.63
C LEU A 107 -7.32 -9.30 -10.35
N TRP A 108 -6.22 -8.54 -10.46
CA TRP A 108 -5.45 -8.11 -9.29
C TRP A 108 -6.25 -7.18 -8.37
N TYR A 109 -7.15 -6.38 -8.91
CA TYR A 109 -8.08 -5.60 -8.11
C TYR A 109 -9.03 -6.49 -7.30
N VAL A 110 -9.53 -7.59 -7.88
CA VAL A 110 -10.34 -8.59 -7.13
C VAL A 110 -9.54 -9.16 -5.96
N ILE A 111 -8.31 -9.60 -6.20
CA ILE A 111 -7.42 -10.13 -5.17
C ILE A 111 -7.17 -9.07 -4.08
N SER A 112 -6.98 -7.81 -4.46
CA SER A 112 -6.75 -6.70 -3.53
C SER A 112 -7.95 -6.46 -2.62
N ILE A 113 -9.17 -6.47 -3.17
CA ILE A 113 -10.41 -6.32 -2.39
C ILE A 113 -10.61 -7.50 -1.44
N ILE A 114 -10.36 -8.72 -1.90
CA ILE A 114 -10.40 -9.91 -1.03
C ILE A 114 -9.38 -9.77 0.12
N CYS A 115 -8.13 -9.41 -0.18
CA CYS A 115 -7.10 -9.21 0.83
C CYS A 115 -7.49 -8.13 1.85
N MET A 116 -8.01 -6.99 1.38
CA MET A 116 -8.50 -5.91 2.25
C MET A 116 -9.62 -6.42 3.19
N LEU A 117 -10.60 -7.14 2.65
CA LEU A 117 -11.72 -7.70 3.39
C LEU A 117 -11.26 -8.72 4.44
N VAL A 118 -10.31 -9.59 4.10
CA VAL A 118 -9.68 -10.54 5.02
C VAL A 118 -8.98 -9.80 6.15
N VAL A 119 -8.15 -8.80 5.84
CA VAL A 119 -7.41 -8.00 6.84
C VAL A 119 -8.39 -7.30 7.81
N ILE A 120 -9.47 -6.70 7.29
CA ILE A 120 -10.50 -6.07 8.12
C ILE A 120 -11.13 -7.09 9.07
N ARG A 121 -11.47 -8.28 8.56
CA ARG A 121 -12.11 -9.34 9.35
C ARG A 121 -11.19 -9.92 10.42
N TRP A 122 -9.88 -9.94 10.14
CA TRP A 122 -8.83 -10.49 11.01
C TRP A 122 -8.16 -9.45 11.92
N SER A 123 -8.49 -8.17 11.75
CA SER A 123 -7.86 -7.03 12.43
C SER A 123 -7.74 -7.18 13.95
N ARG A 124 -8.73 -7.80 14.61
CA ARG A 124 -8.71 -8.06 16.06
C ARG A 124 -7.52 -8.91 16.50
N HIS A 125 -7.09 -9.86 15.68
CA HIS A 125 -5.95 -10.70 16.00
C HIS A 125 -4.62 -10.03 15.65
N LEU A 126 -4.60 -8.95 14.87
CA LEU A 126 -3.35 -8.25 14.53
C LEU A 126 -2.74 -7.48 15.71
N SER A 127 -3.41 -7.42 16.87
CA SER A 127 -2.91 -6.78 18.09
C SER A 127 -1.57 -7.36 18.59
N PHE A 128 -1.23 -8.61 18.26
CA PHE A 128 0.09 -9.16 18.61
C PHE A 128 1.24 -8.44 17.91
N LEU A 129 1.01 -7.88 16.71
CA LEU A 129 2.03 -7.16 15.95
C LEU A 129 2.44 -5.87 16.68
N GLU A 130 1.50 -5.23 17.37
CA GLU A 130 1.79 -4.08 18.24
C GLU A 130 2.59 -4.49 19.49
N LYS A 131 2.31 -5.67 20.05
CA LYS A 131 2.99 -6.19 21.25
C LYS A 131 4.43 -6.63 20.95
N TYR A 132 4.68 -7.17 19.76
CA TYR A 132 5.99 -7.68 19.33
C TYR A 132 6.48 -6.98 18.06
N PRO A 133 6.77 -5.67 18.12
CA PRO A 133 7.09 -4.89 16.93
C PRO A 133 8.39 -5.37 16.26
N TYR A 134 9.38 -5.80 17.04
CA TYR A 134 10.63 -6.33 16.50
C TYR A 134 10.44 -7.60 15.67
N LEU A 135 9.39 -8.40 15.94
CA LEU A 135 9.07 -9.55 15.10
C LEU A 135 8.67 -9.09 13.69
N SER A 136 7.82 -8.06 13.59
CA SER A 136 7.44 -7.51 12.28
C SER A 136 8.64 -6.97 11.50
N LEU A 137 9.57 -6.28 12.17
CA LEU A 137 10.80 -5.77 11.57
C LEU A 137 11.69 -6.91 11.06
N ILE A 138 11.99 -7.90 11.91
CA ILE A 138 12.88 -9.02 11.57
C ILE A 138 12.26 -9.86 10.47
N THR A 139 10.97 -10.20 10.56
CA THR A 139 10.28 -10.96 9.51
C THR A 139 10.33 -10.23 8.17
N GLY A 140 10.07 -8.92 8.15
CA GLY A 140 10.16 -8.11 6.95
C GLY A 140 11.58 -8.13 6.35
N ILE A 141 12.59 -7.90 7.17
CA ILE A 141 13.98 -7.87 6.70
C ILE A 141 14.39 -9.23 6.17
N LEU A 142 14.07 -10.32 6.88
CA LEU A 142 14.42 -11.68 6.47
C LEU A 142 13.73 -12.10 5.17
N ILE A 143 12.42 -11.84 5.03
CA ILE A 143 11.69 -12.21 3.81
C ILE A 143 12.19 -11.42 2.61
N THR A 144 12.64 -10.19 2.81
CA THR A 144 13.20 -9.39 1.73
C THR A 144 14.66 -9.74 1.46
N ALA A 145 15.45 -10.05 2.48
CA ALA A 145 16.81 -10.58 2.30
C ALA A 145 16.80 -11.91 1.55
N LEU A 146 15.75 -12.73 1.71
CA LEU A 146 15.57 -13.97 0.95
C LEU A 146 15.56 -13.76 -0.57
N THR A 147 15.12 -12.58 -1.05
CA THR A 147 15.16 -12.24 -2.49
C THR A 147 16.57 -12.13 -3.03
N VAL A 148 17.55 -11.79 -2.18
CA VAL A 148 18.96 -11.74 -2.61
C VAL A 148 19.46 -13.15 -2.97
N LEU A 149 18.92 -14.19 -2.31
CA LEU A 149 19.33 -15.58 -2.50
C LEU A 149 18.52 -16.28 -3.61
N VAL A 150 17.20 -16.08 -3.63
CA VAL A 150 16.24 -16.86 -4.46
C VAL A 150 15.38 -15.95 -5.35
N GLY A 151 15.70 -14.67 -5.42
CA GLY A 151 14.94 -13.69 -6.19
C GLY A 151 15.10 -13.89 -7.69
N VAL A 152 14.07 -13.47 -8.42
CA VAL A 152 14.01 -13.44 -9.87
C VAL A 152 13.64 -12.04 -10.34
N SER A 153 14.07 -11.68 -11.54
CA SER A 153 13.57 -10.51 -12.25
C SER A 153 12.48 -10.94 -13.25
N PRO A 154 11.20 -10.56 -13.05
CA PRO A 154 10.11 -10.91 -13.97
C PRO A 154 10.32 -10.34 -15.38
N SER A 155 11.01 -9.20 -15.49
CA SER A 155 11.37 -8.55 -16.75
C SER A 155 12.61 -9.15 -17.42
N GLY A 156 13.31 -10.08 -16.76
CA GLY A 156 14.59 -10.64 -17.23
C GLY A 156 15.78 -9.70 -17.04
N GLU A 157 15.55 -8.39 -17.14
CA GLU A 157 16.53 -7.33 -16.86
C GLU A 157 16.23 -6.66 -15.51
N GLY A 158 17.28 -6.34 -14.73
CA GLY A 158 17.17 -5.63 -13.46
C GLY A 158 17.38 -6.49 -12.20
N PRO A 159 17.28 -5.88 -11.01
CA PRO A 159 17.54 -6.56 -9.75
C PRO A 159 16.52 -7.67 -9.43
N ASN A 160 17.00 -8.72 -8.78
CA ASN A 160 16.23 -9.89 -8.39
C ASN A 160 15.35 -9.61 -7.16
N LEU A 161 14.31 -8.78 -7.35
CA LEU A 161 13.45 -8.31 -6.26
C LEU A 161 12.24 -9.21 -5.98
N TRP A 162 11.92 -10.13 -6.88
CA TRP A 162 10.66 -10.86 -6.85
C TRP A 162 10.87 -12.31 -6.46
N LEU A 163 9.95 -12.86 -5.71
CA LEU A 163 9.85 -14.31 -5.48
C LEU A 163 8.80 -14.88 -6.42
N SER A 164 9.14 -15.96 -7.13
CA SER A 164 8.17 -16.71 -7.92
C SER A 164 7.40 -17.67 -7.00
N ILE A 165 6.12 -17.39 -6.77
CA ILE A 165 5.27 -18.24 -5.94
C ILE A 165 4.73 -19.39 -6.81
N LEU A 166 5.44 -20.52 -6.77
CA LEU A 166 5.10 -21.83 -7.37
C LEU A 166 4.92 -21.92 -8.91
N PRO A 167 5.32 -23.06 -9.53
CA PRO A 167 4.85 -23.47 -10.85
C PRO A 167 3.51 -24.19 -10.69
N VAL A 168 2.43 -23.46 -10.40
CA VAL A 168 1.11 -24.11 -10.33
C VAL A 168 0.63 -24.35 -11.76
N ASN A 169 0.73 -25.60 -12.23
CA ASN A 169 0.25 -26.12 -13.52
C ASN A 169 -1.26 -25.91 -13.80
N PHE A 170 -1.97 -25.15 -12.96
CA PHE A 170 -3.39 -24.83 -13.10
C PHE A 170 -3.63 -23.45 -13.72
N ILE A 171 -2.63 -22.55 -13.69
CA ILE A 171 -2.69 -21.22 -14.29
C ILE A 171 -1.39 -21.03 -15.08
N ASN A 172 -1.46 -20.88 -16.40
CA ASN A 172 -0.31 -20.72 -17.31
C ASN A 172 0.50 -19.42 -17.08
N HIS A 173 0.42 -18.80 -15.91
CA HIS A 173 1.09 -17.55 -15.56
C HIS A 173 1.83 -17.68 -14.23
N LYS A 174 3.13 -17.37 -14.26
CA LYS A 174 3.97 -17.23 -13.08
C LYS A 174 3.46 -16.08 -12.23
N ILE A 175 3.18 -16.33 -10.95
CA ILE A 175 2.81 -15.29 -9.98
C ILE A 175 4.08 -14.83 -9.29
N TYR A 176 4.33 -13.53 -9.35
CA TYR A 176 5.47 -12.91 -8.71
C TYR A 176 4.99 -12.11 -7.50
N PHE A 177 5.70 -12.24 -6.39
CA PHE A 177 5.47 -11.47 -5.18
C PHE A 177 6.73 -10.74 -4.81
N GLN A 178 6.61 -9.45 -4.57
CA GLN A 178 7.71 -8.59 -4.18
C GLN A 178 7.70 -8.41 -2.67
N PRO A 179 8.61 -9.06 -1.91
CA PRO A 179 8.61 -8.97 -0.46
C PRO A 179 8.85 -7.56 0.09
N SER A 180 9.49 -6.68 -0.69
CA SER A 180 9.73 -5.29 -0.28
C SER A 180 8.43 -4.50 -0.10
N GLU A 181 7.35 -4.86 -0.78
CA GLU A 181 6.02 -4.28 -0.57
C GLU A 181 5.48 -4.61 0.83
N LEU A 182 5.64 -5.87 1.26
CA LEU A 182 5.24 -6.30 2.60
C LEU A 182 6.15 -5.69 3.68
N LEU A 183 7.46 -5.61 3.42
CA LEU A 183 8.42 -4.97 4.32
C LEU A 183 8.02 -3.54 4.64
N LYS A 184 7.57 -2.74 3.65
CA LYS A 184 7.13 -1.36 3.88
C LYS A 184 6.03 -1.27 4.95
N VAL A 185 5.02 -2.14 4.86
CA VAL A 185 3.92 -2.18 5.83
C VAL A 185 4.41 -2.62 7.21
N LEU A 186 5.26 -3.66 7.28
CA LEU A 186 5.81 -4.18 8.54
C LEU A 186 6.72 -3.16 9.25
N ILE A 187 7.55 -2.42 8.50
CA ILE A 187 8.40 -1.36 9.06
C ILE A 187 7.54 -0.24 9.64
N ILE A 188 6.49 0.19 8.93
CA ILE A 188 5.58 1.24 9.42
C ILE A 188 4.92 0.80 10.72
N LEU A 189 4.49 -0.46 10.80
CA LEU A 189 3.90 -1.02 12.01
C LEU A 189 4.91 -1.08 13.16
N PHE A 190 6.12 -1.59 12.91
CA PHE A 190 7.22 -1.58 13.87
C PHE A 190 7.46 -0.17 14.41
N LEU A 191 7.56 0.82 13.50
CA LEU A 191 7.88 2.19 13.86
C LEU A 191 6.77 2.83 14.69
N ALA A 192 5.50 2.62 14.31
CA ALA A 192 4.35 3.10 15.05
C ALA A 192 4.35 2.56 16.49
N ALA A 193 4.53 1.25 16.65
CA ALA A 193 4.55 0.60 17.95
C ALA A 193 5.78 1.00 18.80
N TYR A 194 6.96 1.08 18.19
CA TYR A 194 8.20 1.52 18.87
C TYR A 194 8.07 2.96 19.38
N LEU A 195 7.65 3.90 18.53
CA LEU A 195 7.48 5.31 18.91
C LEU A 195 6.36 5.51 19.94
N SER A 196 5.33 4.66 19.92
CA SER A 196 4.27 4.66 20.93
C SER A 196 4.81 4.25 22.30
N ARG A 197 5.54 3.14 22.38
CA ARG A 197 6.08 2.59 23.63
C ARG A 197 7.15 3.47 24.28
N ASN A 198 8.03 4.06 23.48
CA ASN A 198 9.13 4.89 23.98
C ASN A 198 8.71 6.34 24.23
N ARG A 199 7.41 6.61 24.44
CA ARG A 199 6.88 7.98 24.63
C ARG A 199 7.58 8.75 25.75
N THR A 200 7.78 8.09 26.89
CA THR A 200 8.20 8.73 28.14
C THR A 200 9.69 8.99 28.17
N THR A 201 10.52 8.08 27.65
CA THR A 201 11.97 8.26 27.51
C THR A 201 12.32 9.42 26.58
N LEU A 202 11.58 9.57 25.47
CA LEU A 202 11.72 10.70 24.54
C LEU A 202 11.37 12.06 25.17
N ILE A 203 10.55 12.07 26.24
CA ILE A 203 10.16 13.30 26.97
C ILE A 203 11.08 13.55 28.17
N LEU A 204 11.65 12.51 28.80
CA LEU A 204 12.46 12.62 30.03
C LEU A 204 13.94 12.92 29.76
N GLU A 205 14.53 12.42 28.67
CA GLU A 205 15.91 12.81 28.24
C GLU A 205 16.00 14.31 27.85
N ASN A 206 14.87 15.01 27.84
CA ASN A 206 14.73 16.44 27.63
C ASN A 206 15.34 17.31 28.75
N ILE A 207 15.61 16.76 29.95
CA ILE A 207 15.97 17.56 31.13
C ILE A 207 17.49 17.64 31.34
N GLN A 208 18.27 16.63 30.95
CA GLN A 208 19.66 16.51 31.39
C GLN A 208 20.72 16.94 30.36
N ASN A 209 20.43 17.02 29.05
CA ASN A 209 21.44 17.47 28.10
C ASN A 209 20.84 18.10 26.83
N LYS A 210 21.06 19.40 26.61
CA LYS A 210 20.50 20.18 25.49
C LYS A 210 21.19 19.89 24.15
N TYR A 211 22.36 19.24 24.18
CA TYR A 211 23.23 19.03 23.02
C TYR A 211 23.50 17.55 22.66
N ALA A 212 23.21 16.60 23.56
CA ALA A 212 23.34 15.18 23.23
C ALA A 212 22.10 14.70 22.46
N LEU A 213 22.32 14.04 21.31
CA LEU A 213 21.31 13.21 20.68
C LEU A 213 21.07 12.01 21.61
N PRO A 214 19.90 11.90 22.25
CA PRO A 214 19.74 10.86 23.26
C PRO A 214 19.71 9.48 22.61
N ALA A 215 20.23 8.45 23.28
CA ALA A 215 20.46 7.14 22.67
C ALA A 215 19.15 6.50 22.16
N ALA A 216 18.03 6.81 22.80
CA ALA A 216 16.69 6.43 22.36
C ALA A 216 16.28 7.01 20.99
N PHE A 217 16.96 8.05 20.50
CA PHE A 217 16.74 8.69 19.21
C PHE A 217 17.71 8.20 18.14
N THR A 218 18.97 7.97 18.52
CA THR A 218 20.03 7.56 17.59
C THR A 218 19.81 6.12 17.11
N ILE A 219 19.35 5.21 17.98
CA ILE A 219 19.18 3.80 17.63
C ILE A 219 18.14 3.61 16.50
N PRO A 220 16.89 4.15 16.57
CA PRO A 220 15.92 3.98 15.49
C PRO A 220 16.33 4.67 14.20
N LEU A 221 16.97 5.85 14.30
CA LEU A 221 17.45 6.61 13.15
C LEU A 221 18.51 5.82 12.38
N ILE A 222 19.53 5.31 13.09
CA ILE A 222 20.57 4.48 12.46
C ILE A 222 19.98 3.18 11.93
N THR A 223 19.09 2.52 12.68
CA THR A 223 18.45 1.27 12.23
C THR A 223 17.70 1.49 10.91
N MET A 224 16.91 2.54 10.81
CA MET A 224 16.11 2.85 9.63
C MET A 224 16.95 3.33 8.45
N TRP A 225 17.98 4.11 8.73
CA TRP A 225 18.98 4.48 7.74
C TRP A 225 19.70 3.24 7.18
N SER A 226 20.14 2.32 8.04
CA SER A 226 20.78 1.06 7.64
C SER A 226 19.85 0.18 6.79
N ILE A 227 18.57 0.10 7.14
CA ILE A 227 17.58 -0.65 6.34
C ILE A 227 17.36 0.01 4.98
N SER A 228 17.29 1.34 4.93
CA SER A 228 17.16 2.07 3.66
C SER A 228 18.37 1.82 2.77
N ILE A 229 19.60 1.92 3.31
CA ILE A 229 20.83 1.60 2.58
C ILE A 229 20.85 0.14 2.13
N PHE A 230 20.42 -0.80 2.98
CA PHE A 230 20.30 -2.21 2.61
C PHE A 230 19.42 -2.37 1.36
N MET A 231 18.28 -1.66 1.28
CA MET A 231 17.42 -1.73 0.09
C MET A 231 18.08 -1.12 -1.15
N VAL A 232 18.74 0.04 -1.00
CA VAL A 232 19.38 0.73 -2.12
C VAL A 232 20.57 -0.05 -2.67
N VAL A 233 21.47 -0.50 -1.79
CA VAL A 233 22.77 -1.05 -2.19
C VAL A 233 22.68 -2.54 -2.50
N ILE A 234 22.01 -3.32 -1.65
CA ILE A 234 21.99 -4.77 -1.79
C ILE A 234 20.88 -5.22 -2.73
N GLN A 235 19.69 -4.61 -2.62
CA GLN A 235 18.58 -4.96 -3.50
C GLN A 235 18.54 -4.14 -4.78
N GLY A 236 19.24 -3.00 -4.85
CA GLY A 236 19.15 -2.11 -6.00
C GLY A 236 17.78 -1.43 -6.13
N ASP A 237 16.97 -1.42 -5.07
CA ASP A 237 15.63 -0.81 -5.06
C ASP A 237 15.70 0.58 -4.41
N LEU A 238 16.13 1.54 -5.23
CA LEU A 238 16.21 2.95 -4.84
C LEU A 238 14.85 3.47 -4.37
N GLY A 239 13.77 3.15 -5.08
CA GLY A 239 12.43 3.64 -4.78
C GLY A 239 11.94 3.19 -3.41
N ALA A 240 12.06 1.90 -3.09
CA ALA A 240 11.65 1.37 -1.80
C ALA A 240 12.49 1.95 -0.65
N GLY A 241 13.81 2.03 -0.81
CA GLY A 241 14.71 2.60 0.19
C GLY A 241 14.37 4.05 0.53
N TRP A 242 14.09 4.87 -0.50
CA TRP A 242 13.69 6.26 -0.35
C TRP A 242 12.35 6.42 0.38
N LEU A 243 11.33 5.66 -0.03
CA LEU A 243 9.99 5.73 0.56
C LEU A 243 10.01 5.34 2.05
N ILE A 244 10.73 4.29 2.41
CA ILE A 244 10.86 3.85 3.80
C ILE A 244 11.53 4.94 4.64
N TYR A 245 12.61 5.53 4.13
CA TYR A 245 13.36 6.55 4.84
C TYR A 245 12.54 7.82 5.08
N TRP A 246 11.86 8.33 4.05
CA TRP A 246 11.00 9.51 4.16
C TRP A 246 9.78 9.28 5.04
N CYS A 247 9.17 8.10 4.95
CA CYS A 247 8.06 7.73 5.84
C CYS A 247 8.53 7.71 7.31
N PHE A 248 9.69 7.11 7.57
CA PHE A 248 10.31 7.13 8.89
C PHE A 248 10.54 8.56 9.40
N LEU A 249 11.18 9.42 8.58
CA LEU A 249 11.42 10.81 8.95
C LEU A 249 10.12 11.56 9.25
N GLY A 250 9.07 11.33 8.45
CA GLY A 250 7.75 11.92 8.66
C GLY A 250 7.13 11.50 9.99
N MET A 251 7.04 10.20 10.26
CA MET A 251 6.50 9.67 11.53
C MET A 251 7.32 10.13 12.73
N PHE A 252 8.64 10.15 12.58
CA PHE A 252 9.56 10.62 13.60
C PHE A 252 9.42 12.12 13.87
N TYR A 253 9.30 12.95 12.84
CA TYR A 253 9.05 14.39 12.99
C TYR A 253 7.70 14.67 13.66
N LEU A 254 6.64 13.97 13.26
CA LEU A 254 5.32 14.09 13.89
C LEU A 254 5.36 13.77 15.39
N ARG A 255 6.19 12.79 15.76
CA ARG A 255 6.38 12.41 17.16
C ARG A 255 7.21 13.41 17.96
N THR A 256 8.33 13.85 17.40
CA THR A 256 9.31 14.69 18.11
C THR A 256 8.98 16.19 18.05
N ARG A 257 8.26 16.64 17.02
CA ARG A 257 7.97 18.06 16.69
C ARG A 257 9.20 18.97 16.62
N ARG A 258 10.40 18.40 16.47
CA ARG A 258 11.68 19.13 16.49
C ARG A 258 12.29 19.12 15.10
N LYS A 259 12.29 20.29 14.47
CA LYS A 259 12.86 20.49 13.13
C LYS A 259 14.33 20.08 13.04
N ARG A 260 15.12 20.29 14.10
CA ARG A 260 16.56 19.96 14.14
C ARG A 260 16.84 18.48 13.86
N TYR A 261 16.06 17.56 14.43
CA TYR A 261 16.28 16.12 14.23
C TYR A 261 15.78 15.64 12.88
N ALA A 262 14.72 16.25 12.35
CA ALA A 262 14.29 16.01 10.98
C ALA A 262 15.36 16.48 9.99
N LEU A 263 15.94 17.67 10.22
CA LEU A 263 17.04 18.21 9.41
C LEU A 263 18.28 17.31 9.44
N SER A 264 18.69 16.81 10.62
CA SER A 264 19.83 15.89 10.70
C SER A 264 19.57 14.57 9.97
N GLY A 265 18.32 14.10 9.97
CA GLY A 265 17.92 12.95 9.16
C GLY A 265 18.05 13.24 7.66
N VAL A 266 17.48 14.35 7.19
CA VAL A 266 17.61 14.75 5.79
C VAL A 266 19.08 14.85 5.35
N THR A 267 19.96 15.41 6.18
CA THR A 267 21.41 15.47 5.88
C THR A 267 22.12 14.13 5.90
N LEU A 268 21.63 13.14 6.66
CA LEU A 268 22.23 11.79 6.68
C LEU A 268 21.87 10.97 5.43
N PHE A 269 20.86 11.41 4.68
CA PHE A 269 20.36 10.71 3.51
C PHE A 269 20.88 11.28 2.19
N LEU A 270 21.12 12.60 2.15
CA LEU A 270 21.83 13.27 1.06
C LEU A 270 23.31 12.86 1.06
#